data_AF-A0AAW1Y5T7-F1
#
_entry.id   AF-A0AAW1Y5T7-F1
#
_cell.length_a   1.000
_cell.length_b   1.000
_cell.length_c   1.000
_cell.angle_alpha   90.00
_cell.angle_beta   90.00
_cell.angle_gamma   90.00
#
_symmetry.space_group_name_H-M   'P 1'
#
loop_
_entity.id
_entity.type
_entity.pdbx_description
1 polymer ?
#
loop_
_entity_poly.entity_id
_entity_poly.type
_entity_poly.pdbx_seq_one_letter_code
_entity_poly.pdbx_strand_id
1 'polypeptide(L)'
;MEDKLWRIPLSLEPYLIGIDSRAEDINLWLQDGSTDVGILLIHGMRGIGKSTIAKFVYNSNFQRFERCSFLENIREVSQQSNGLLRLQKQLLNDILTGTPLLIRMQHQFHPGSKIIITCSCAGLLEAHCQFVKVDEVRILDPSEALALFSWHAFGQDYPIQTYKDHSNRVVDHCAGLPLALKVLGSSLSGKS
;
A
#
# COMPACT_ATOMS: atom_id res chain seq x y z
N MET A 1 12.77 -14.89 25.41
CA MET A 1 11.86 -13.73 25.47
C MET A 1 12.56 -12.66 24.66
N GLU A 2 12.48 -12.75 23.34
CA GLU A 2 13.36 -12.03 22.41
C GLU A 2 12.82 -10.65 22.06
N ASP A 3 13.75 -9.71 21.92
CA ASP A 3 13.58 -8.28 21.69
C ASP A 3 12.55 -7.94 20.61
N LYS A 4 11.35 -7.55 21.03
CA LYS A 4 10.35 -6.86 20.18
C LYS A 4 10.74 -5.41 19.85
N LEU A 5 11.99 -5.00 20.09
CA LEU A 5 12.38 -3.61 20.35
C LEU A 5 12.68 -2.74 19.11
N TRP A 6 12.49 -3.20 17.87
CA TRP A 6 12.83 -2.37 16.69
C TRP A 6 11.89 -2.47 15.48
N ARG A 7 10.62 -2.82 15.68
CA ARG A 7 9.64 -2.76 14.56
C ARG A 7 8.90 -1.44 14.57
N ILE A 8 9.38 -0.51 13.75
CA ILE A 8 8.82 0.82 13.61
C ILE A 8 7.68 0.76 12.58
N PRO A 9 6.46 1.21 12.92
CA PRO A 9 5.38 1.32 11.95
C PRO A 9 5.79 2.26 10.82
N LEU A 10 5.34 1.95 9.61
CA LEU A 10 5.58 2.77 8.43
C LEU A 10 4.80 4.07 8.54
N SER A 11 5.41 5.19 8.12
CA SER A 11 4.72 6.48 8.08
C SER A 11 3.52 6.42 7.15
N LEU A 12 2.36 6.82 7.68
CA LEU A 12 1.11 6.97 6.95
C LEU A 12 0.65 8.42 7.03
N GLU A 13 0.12 8.92 5.92
CA GLU A 13 -0.56 10.22 5.93
C GLU A 13 -1.83 10.15 6.80
N PRO A 14 -2.19 11.25 7.49
CA PRO A 14 -3.47 11.31 8.18
C PRO A 14 -4.63 11.26 7.15
N TYR A 15 -5.84 10.90 7.62
CA TYR A 15 -7.07 10.89 6.82
C TYR A 15 -7.08 9.86 5.68
N LEU A 16 -7.02 8.59 6.06
CA LEU A 16 -7.08 7.45 5.14
C LEU A 16 -8.55 7.07 4.84
N ILE A 17 -9.23 7.89 4.05
CA ILE A 17 -10.65 7.68 3.70
C ILE A 17 -10.87 6.32 3.03
N GLY A 18 -11.81 5.54 3.56
CA GLY A 18 -12.19 4.23 3.02
C GLY A 18 -11.12 3.14 3.16
N ILE A 19 -10.05 3.37 3.94
CA ILE A 19 -8.94 2.42 3.99
C ILE A 19 -9.31 1.13 4.71
N ASP A 20 -10.13 1.21 5.75
CA ASP A 20 -10.52 0.05 6.55
C ASP A 20 -11.28 -0.97 5.70
N SER A 21 -12.25 -0.50 4.90
CA SER A 21 -13.02 -1.36 3.99
C SER A 21 -12.13 -1.96 2.89
N ARG A 22 -11.23 -1.17 2.31
CA ARG A 22 -10.29 -1.64 1.27
C ARG A 22 -9.26 -2.64 1.81
N ALA A 23 -8.92 -2.54 3.09
CA ALA A 23 -7.94 -3.40 3.73
C ALA A 23 -8.55 -4.64 4.38
N GLU A 24 -9.88 -4.72 4.52
CA GLU A 24 -10.59 -5.74 5.30
C GLU A 24 -10.23 -7.16 4.84
N ASP A 25 -10.43 -7.46 3.55
CA ASP A 25 -10.15 -8.78 2.98
C ASP A 25 -8.67 -9.16 3.03
N ILE A 26 -7.77 -8.16 2.93
CA ILE A 26 -6.33 -8.37 3.03
C ILE A 26 -5.96 -8.68 4.47
N ASN A 27 -6.50 -7.92 5.42
CA ASN A 27 -6.32 -8.15 6.83
C ASN A 27 -6.78 -9.57 7.15
N LEU A 28 -8.03 -9.94 6.87
CA LEU A 28 -8.58 -11.28 7.11
C LEU A 28 -7.68 -12.39 6.53
N TRP A 29 -7.16 -12.21 5.31
CA TRP A 29 -6.21 -13.15 4.70
C TRP A 29 -4.87 -13.26 5.45
N LEU A 30 -4.33 -12.16 5.97
CA LEU A 30 -3.15 -12.21 6.84
C LEU A 30 -3.44 -12.85 8.20
N GLN A 31 -4.71 -12.90 8.61
CA GLN A 31 -5.16 -13.43 9.91
C GLN A 31 -5.62 -14.89 9.84
N ASP A 32 -5.64 -15.50 8.64
CA ASP A 32 -6.31 -16.79 8.37
C ASP A 32 -5.71 -18.00 9.11
N GLY A 33 -4.52 -17.87 9.69
CA GLY A 33 -3.82 -18.94 10.38
C GLY A 33 -3.29 -20.04 9.46
N SER A 34 -3.35 -19.86 8.14
CA SER A 34 -2.84 -20.82 7.18
C SER A 34 -1.32 -20.94 7.28
N THR A 35 -0.83 -22.18 7.17
CA THR A 35 0.61 -22.48 7.09
C THR A 35 1.13 -22.49 5.65
N ASP A 36 0.25 -22.25 4.67
CA ASP A 36 0.66 -22.11 3.29
C ASP A 36 1.36 -20.78 3.06
N VAL A 37 2.37 -20.80 2.19
CA VAL A 37 2.98 -19.57 1.69
C VAL A 37 1.98 -18.91 0.75
N GLY A 38 1.57 -17.68 1.08
CA GLY A 38 0.57 -16.93 0.32
C GLY A 38 1.18 -15.74 -0.40
N ILE A 39 0.79 -15.53 -1.66
CA ILE A 39 1.16 -14.34 -2.44
C ILE A 39 -0.11 -13.57 -2.82
N LEU A 40 -0.13 -12.27 -2.53
CA LEU A 40 -1.17 -11.34 -2.92
C LEU A 40 -0.59 -10.26 -3.83
N LEU A 41 -1.19 -10.08 -5.00
CA LEU A 41 -0.92 -8.98 -5.92
C LEU A 41 -2.00 -7.90 -5.77
N ILE A 42 -1.61 -6.72 -5.29
CA ILE A 42 -2.46 -5.52 -5.29
C ILE A 42 -2.14 -4.72 -6.55
N HIS A 43 -3.11 -4.55 -7.45
CA HIS A 43 -2.93 -3.78 -8.67
C HIS A 43 -3.95 -2.66 -8.85
N GLY A 44 -3.70 -1.79 -9.83
CA GLY A 44 -4.53 -0.62 -10.13
C GLY A 44 -3.72 0.55 -10.66
N MET A 45 -4.42 1.61 -11.06
CA MET A 45 -3.82 2.80 -11.70
C MET A 45 -2.75 3.49 -10.82
N ARG A 46 -1.85 4.24 -11.45
CA ARG A 46 -0.89 5.08 -10.69
C ARG A 46 -1.65 6.11 -9.86
N GLY A 47 -1.22 6.34 -8.62
CA GLY A 47 -1.87 7.30 -7.72
C GLY A 47 -3.15 6.79 -7.02
N ILE A 48 -3.56 5.54 -7.26
CA ILE A 48 -4.78 4.96 -6.68
C ILE A 48 -4.68 4.58 -5.18
N GLY A 49 -3.49 4.66 -4.58
CA GLY A 49 -3.30 4.35 -3.16
C GLY A 49 -2.88 2.91 -2.83
N LYS A 50 -2.43 2.10 -3.81
CA LYS A 50 -1.89 0.74 -3.56
C LYS A 50 -0.85 0.68 -2.44
N SER A 51 0.16 1.55 -2.51
CA SER A 51 1.22 1.62 -1.50
C SER A 51 0.70 2.06 -0.14
N THR A 52 -0.34 2.89 -0.11
CA THR A 52 -1.02 3.32 1.12
C THR A 52 -1.75 2.14 1.78
N ILE A 53 -2.49 1.34 1.00
CA ILE A 53 -3.14 0.11 1.49
C ILE A 53 -2.10 -0.86 2.03
N ALA A 54 -1.01 -1.11 1.28
CA ALA A 54 0.05 -2.01 1.72
C ALA A 54 0.71 -1.54 3.03
N LYS A 55 0.98 -0.24 3.18
CA LYS A 55 1.52 0.33 4.43
C LYS A 55 0.54 0.21 5.60
N PHE A 56 -0.75 0.47 5.35
CA PHE A 56 -1.80 0.34 6.36
C PHE A 56 -1.91 -1.10 6.87
N VAL A 57 -2.04 -2.06 5.95
CA VAL A 57 -2.10 -3.49 6.26
C VAL A 57 -0.83 -3.97 6.97
N TYR A 58 0.35 -3.51 6.55
CA TYR A 58 1.60 -3.82 7.23
C TYR A 58 1.54 -3.37 8.69
N ASN A 59 1.21 -2.10 8.93
CA ASN A 59 1.13 -1.52 10.27
C ASN A 59 0.11 -2.25 11.16
N SER A 60 -0.99 -2.71 10.59
CA SER A 60 -2.03 -3.45 11.32
C SER A 60 -1.64 -4.89 11.68
N ASN A 61 -0.67 -5.50 11.00
CA ASN A 61 -0.38 -6.94 11.15
C ASN A 61 1.08 -7.29 11.47
N PHE A 62 2.06 -6.37 11.36
CA PHE A 62 3.49 -6.71 11.46
C PHE A 62 3.91 -7.35 12.80
N GLN A 63 3.17 -7.10 13.88
CA GLN A 63 3.46 -7.69 15.19
C GLN A 63 3.08 -9.17 15.27
N ARG A 64 2.26 -9.66 14.34
CA ARG A 64 1.75 -11.04 14.32
C ARG A 64 2.68 -12.02 13.64
N PHE A 65 3.55 -11.52 12.77
CA PHE A 65 4.54 -12.32 12.09
C PHE A 65 5.84 -12.36 12.89
N GLU A 66 6.58 -13.45 12.83
CA GLU A 66 7.90 -13.52 13.45
C GLU A 66 8.87 -12.53 12.80
N ARG A 67 8.72 -12.25 11.49
CA ARG A 67 9.58 -11.33 10.73
C ARG A 67 8.77 -10.60 9.67
N CYS A 68 9.15 -9.35 9.38
CA CYS A 68 8.46 -8.52 8.41
C CYS A 68 9.47 -7.63 7.68
N SER A 69 9.29 -7.43 6.38
CA SER A 69 10.04 -6.46 5.58
C SER A 69 9.08 -5.65 4.74
N PHE A 70 9.42 -4.39 4.45
CA PHE A 70 8.69 -3.54 3.51
C PHE A 70 9.67 -2.87 2.55
N LEU A 71 9.59 -3.25 1.28
CA LEU A 71 10.42 -2.68 0.22
C LEU A 71 9.58 -1.73 -0.62
N GLU A 72 9.87 -0.44 -0.55
CA GLU A 72 9.21 0.58 -1.36
C GLU A 72 10.08 1.07 -2.52
N ASN A 73 9.44 1.73 -3.49
CA ASN A 73 10.13 2.39 -4.61
C ASN A 73 11.04 1.44 -5.41
N ILE A 74 10.69 0.15 -5.49
CA ILE A 74 11.53 -0.90 -6.10
C ILE A 74 11.98 -0.52 -7.52
N ARG A 75 11.07 0.03 -8.35
CA ARG A 75 11.41 0.45 -9.72
C ARG A 75 12.46 1.56 -9.76
N GLU A 76 12.38 2.51 -8.83
CA GLU A 76 13.28 3.66 -8.76
C GLU A 76 14.62 3.24 -8.16
N VAL A 77 14.58 2.46 -7.08
CA VAL A 77 15.78 1.95 -6.41
C VAL A 77 16.54 1.00 -7.33
N SER A 78 15.88 0.09 -8.04
CA SER A 78 16.56 -0.91 -8.89
C SER A 78 17.31 -0.31 -10.07
N GLN A 79 16.93 0.90 -10.51
CA GLN A 79 17.61 1.64 -11.58
C GLN A 79 18.89 2.35 -11.10
N GLN A 80 19.09 2.48 -9.78
CA GLN A 80 20.31 3.05 -9.21
C GLN A 80 21.47 2.06 -9.30
N SER A 81 22.70 2.57 -9.32
CA SER A 81 23.91 1.74 -9.18
C SER A 81 23.85 0.90 -7.90
N ASN A 82 23.94 -0.42 -8.01
CA ASN A 82 23.79 -1.39 -6.92
C ASN A 82 22.41 -1.40 -6.23
N GLY A 83 21.38 -0.81 -6.85
CA GLY A 83 20.03 -0.73 -6.30
C GLY A 83 19.40 -2.09 -5.98
N LEU A 84 19.52 -3.04 -6.90
CA LEU A 84 19.02 -4.40 -6.69
C LEU A 84 19.77 -5.12 -5.54
N LEU A 85 21.09 -4.96 -5.46
CA LEU A 85 21.89 -5.49 -4.36
C LEU A 85 21.45 -4.90 -3.01
N ARG A 86 21.13 -3.60 -2.97
CA ARG A 86 20.62 -2.92 -1.77
C ARG A 86 19.26 -3.48 -1.35
N LEU A 87 18.32 -3.63 -2.27
CA LEU A 87 17.01 -4.22 -2.00
C LEU A 87 17.14 -5.66 -1.48
N GLN A 88 18.03 -6.45 -2.11
CA GLN A 88 18.29 -7.82 -1.68
C GLN A 88 18.89 -7.85 -0.26
N LYS A 89 19.90 -7.01 0.03
CA LYS A 89 20.49 -6.93 1.37
C LYS A 89 19.47 -6.51 2.42
N GLN A 90 18.60 -5.55 2.12
CA GLN A 90 17.54 -5.14 3.02
C GLN A 90 16.60 -6.31 3.31
N LEU A 91 16.09 -6.98 2.28
CA LEU A 91 15.20 -8.14 2.46
C LEU A 91 15.85 -9.24 3.29
N LEU A 92 17.12 -9.55 3.02
CA LEU A 92 17.86 -10.56 3.76
C LEU A 92 18.08 -10.15 5.22
N ASN A 93 18.37 -8.88 5.50
CA ASN A 93 18.57 -8.39 6.87
C ASN A 93 17.27 -8.38 7.68
N ASP A 94 16.15 -8.01 7.05
CA ASP A 94 14.84 -7.93 7.70
C ASP A 94 14.26 -9.33 7.99
N ILE A 95 14.67 -10.35 7.21
CA ILE A 95 14.08 -11.70 7.24
C ILE A 95 15.07 -12.78 7.75
N LEU A 96 16.39 -12.61 7.66
CA LEU A 96 17.40 -13.59 8.08
C LEU A 96 18.32 -13.03 9.16
N THR A 97 18.70 -13.87 10.13
CA THR A 97 19.54 -13.48 11.28
C THR A 97 20.98 -14.06 11.24
N GLY A 98 21.48 -14.54 10.09
CA GLY A 98 22.87 -15.01 9.99
C GLY A 98 23.30 -15.55 8.62
N THR A 99 24.37 -14.95 8.07
CA THR A 99 25.18 -15.28 6.86
C THR A 99 24.47 -15.54 5.51
N PRO A 100 25.07 -15.09 4.39
CA PRO A 100 24.41 -15.02 3.09
C PRO A 100 24.61 -16.32 2.30
N LEU A 101 23.53 -17.07 2.05
CA LEU A 101 23.51 -18.05 0.97
C LEU A 101 22.43 -17.65 -0.03
N LEU A 102 22.91 -17.01 -1.09
CA LEU A 102 22.22 -16.38 -2.21
C LEU A 102 21.45 -17.35 -3.12
N ILE A 103 21.17 -18.58 -2.67
CA ILE A 103 20.71 -19.64 -3.56
C ILE A 103 19.46 -20.26 -2.95
N ARG A 104 18.40 -20.31 -3.78
CA ARG A 104 17.16 -21.11 -3.70
C ARG A 104 15.85 -20.36 -3.42
N MET A 105 15.65 -19.13 -3.91
CA MET A 105 14.37 -18.38 -3.73
C MET A 105 13.11 -19.11 -4.25
N GLN A 106 13.24 -20.20 -5.01
CA GLN A 106 12.10 -20.89 -5.61
C GLN A 106 11.43 -21.94 -4.69
N HIS A 107 11.96 -22.20 -3.48
CA HIS A 107 11.35 -23.09 -2.46
C HIS A 107 11.49 -22.54 -1.01
N GLN A 108 11.65 -21.23 -0.81
CA GLN A 108 12.42 -20.72 0.35
C GLN A 108 11.69 -19.87 1.40
N PHE A 109 10.36 -19.72 1.33
CA PHE A 109 9.65 -19.04 2.40
C PHE A 109 9.21 -20.03 3.48
N HIS A 110 9.38 -19.65 4.74
CA HIS A 110 8.89 -20.46 5.86
C HIS A 110 7.38 -20.66 5.74
N PRO A 111 6.84 -21.84 6.11
CA PRO A 111 5.40 -22.05 6.21
C PRO A 111 4.71 -20.90 6.94
N GLY A 112 3.59 -20.42 6.40
CA GLY A 112 2.81 -19.29 6.89
C GLY A 112 3.30 -17.92 6.43
N SER A 113 4.37 -17.84 5.61
CA SER A 113 4.83 -16.57 5.04
C SER A 113 3.77 -15.96 4.12
N LYS A 114 3.49 -14.67 4.29
CA LYS A 114 2.57 -13.91 3.44
C LYS A 114 3.34 -12.81 2.72
N ILE A 115 3.20 -12.74 1.39
CA ILE A 115 3.93 -11.81 0.53
C ILE A 115 2.90 -10.95 -0.19
N ILE A 116 3.03 -9.63 -0.06
CA ILE A 116 2.17 -8.66 -0.77
C ILE A 116 3.03 -7.91 -1.78
N ILE A 117 2.57 -7.89 -3.03
CA ILE A 117 3.22 -7.20 -4.14
C ILE A 117 2.26 -6.12 -4.64
N THR A 118 2.69 -4.86 -4.69
CA THR A 118 1.92 -3.79 -5.34
C THR A 118 2.44 -3.55 -6.76
N CYS A 119 1.56 -3.55 -7.77
CA CYS A 119 1.94 -3.33 -9.16
C CYS A 119 0.99 -2.36 -9.87
N SER A 120 1.48 -1.59 -10.85
CA SER A 120 0.65 -0.74 -11.71
C SER A 120 0.36 -1.35 -13.08
N CYS A 121 0.90 -2.54 -13.36
CA CYS A 121 0.77 -3.23 -14.64
C CYS A 121 -0.15 -4.45 -14.46
N ALA A 122 -1.36 -4.38 -15.02
CA ALA A 122 -2.29 -5.51 -15.03
C ALA A 122 -1.78 -6.69 -15.87
N GLY A 123 -0.96 -6.42 -16.89
CA GLY A 123 -0.39 -7.45 -17.79
C GLY A 123 0.65 -8.38 -17.17
N LEU A 124 0.93 -8.30 -15.86
CA LEU A 124 1.77 -9.28 -15.17
C LEU A 124 1.02 -10.61 -14.89
N LEU A 125 -0.29 -10.65 -15.17
CA LEU A 125 -1.21 -11.72 -14.77
C LEU A 125 -1.47 -12.79 -15.84
N GLU A 126 -0.94 -12.66 -17.06
CA GLU A 126 -1.23 -13.63 -18.13
C GLU A 126 -0.40 -14.93 -18.04
N ALA A 127 0.45 -15.10 -17.03
CA ALA A 127 1.25 -16.32 -16.86
C ALA A 127 0.91 -17.06 -15.54
N HIS A 128 -0.07 -17.96 -15.62
CA HIS A 128 -0.19 -19.19 -14.83
C HIS A 128 0.47 -19.24 -13.42
N CYS A 129 -0.19 -18.67 -12.40
CA CYS A 129 0.11 -18.98 -11.00
C CYS A 129 -1.18 -19.15 -10.20
N GLN A 130 -1.59 -20.40 -9.95
CA GLN A 130 -2.76 -20.74 -9.10
C GLN A 130 -2.64 -20.27 -7.63
N PHE A 131 -1.45 -19.84 -7.21
CA PHE A 131 -1.14 -19.48 -5.81
C PHE A 131 -1.12 -17.97 -5.54
N VAL A 132 -1.49 -17.15 -6.52
CA VAL A 132 -1.48 -15.68 -6.39
C VAL A 132 -2.92 -15.17 -6.28
N LYS A 133 -3.29 -14.65 -5.11
CA LYS A 133 -4.52 -13.86 -4.94
C LYS A 133 -4.31 -12.51 -5.63
N VAL A 134 -5.33 -12.00 -6.30
CA VAL A 134 -5.27 -10.72 -7.01
C VAL A 134 -6.32 -9.80 -6.42
N ASP A 135 -5.93 -8.57 -6.10
CA ASP A 135 -6.80 -7.53 -5.57
C ASP A 135 -6.65 -6.24 -6.37
N GLU A 136 -7.75 -5.77 -6.95
CA GLU A 136 -7.80 -4.55 -7.75
C GLU A 136 -8.28 -3.39 -6.88
N VAL A 137 -7.42 -2.37 -6.74
CA VAL A 137 -7.77 -1.17 -5.98
C VAL A 137 -8.75 -0.32 -6.77
N ARG A 138 -9.95 -0.17 -6.21
CA ARG A 138 -11.03 0.65 -6.76
C ARG A 138 -10.78 2.15 -6.54
N ILE A 139 -11.37 2.97 -7.42
CA ILE A 139 -11.47 4.42 -7.21
C ILE A 139 -12.28 4.76 -5.95
N LEU A 140 -12.09 5.96 -5.42
CA LEU A 140 -12.94 6.48 -4.34
C LEU A 140 -14.35 6.71 -4.88
N ASP A 141 -15.36 6.32 -4.10
CA ASP A 141 -16.73 6.72 -4.41
C ASP A 141 -16.90 8.25 -4.24
N PRO A 142 -17.96 8.86 -4.76
CA PRO A 142 -18.13 10.32 -4.71
C PRO A 142 -18.08 10.90 -3.30
N SER A 143 -18.57 10.18 -2.28
CA SER A 143 -18.54 10.63 -0.90
C SER A 143 -17.13 10.56 -0.30
N GLU A 144 -16.41 9.46 -0.55
CA GLU A 144 -15.02 9.29 -0.15
C GLU A 144 -14.12 10.33 -0.83
N ALA A 145 -14.34 10.56 -2.13
CA ALA A 145 -13.58 11.50 -2.93
C ALA A 145 -13.79 12.94 -2.47
N LEU A 146 -15.04 13.32 -2.17
CA LEU A 146 -15.37 14.64 -1.64
C LEU A 146 -14.77 14.85 -0.24
N ALA A 147 -14.83 13.84 0.64
CA ALA A 147 -14.21 13.91 1.96
C ALA A 147 -12.69 14.08 1.85
N LEU A 148 -12.04 13.29 1.00
CA LEU A 148 -10.59 13.38 0.80
C LEU A 148 -10.19 14.74 0.24
N PHE A 149 -10.86 15.23 -0.80
CA PHE A 149 -10.61 16.56 -1.34
C PHE A 149 -10.80 17.64 -0.27
N SER A 150 -11.88 17.56 0.50
CA SER A 150 -12.21 18.54 1.53
C SER A 150 -11.16 18.62 2.63
N TRP A 151 -10.62 17.48 3.07
CA TRP A 151 -9.55 17.46 4.06
C TRP A 151 -8.33 18.23 3.56
N HIS A 152 -7.97 18.02 2.30
CA HIS A 152 -6.80 18.67 1.70
C HIS A 152 -7.02 20.14 1.34
N ALA A 153 -8.26 20.55 1.00
CA ALA A 153 -8.58 21.93 0.65
C ALA A 153 -8.90 22.80 1.87
N PHE A 154 -9.66 22.26 2.82
CA PHE A 154 -10.30 23.02 3.90
C PHE A 154 -9.91 22.56 5.30
N GLY A 155 -9.19 21.43 5.45
CA GLY A 155 -8.82 20.88 6.75
C GLY A 155 -9.99 20.24 7.51
N GLN A 156 -11.06 19.85 6.81
CA GLN A 156 -12.23 19.15 7.36
C GLN A 156 -12.83 18.20 6.31
N ASP A 157 -13.68 17.26 6.70
CA ASP A 157 -14.23 16.21 5.83
C ASP A 157 -15.39 16.66 4.91
N TYR A 158 -15.74 17.94 4.92
CA TYR A 158 -16.77 18.52 4.06
C TYR A 158 -16.36 19.88 3.47
N PRO A 159 -16.86 20.25 2.29
CA PRO A 159 -16.56 21.53 1.71
C PRO A 159 -17.23 22.65 2.51
N ILE A 160 -16.58 23.82 2.58
CA ILE A 160 -17.23 25.04 3.03
C ILE A 160 -18.39 25.33 2.07
N GLN A 161 -19.56 25.71 2.61
CA GLN A 161 -20.81 25.82 1.86
C GLN A 161 -20.70 26.62 0.56
N THR A 162 -19.99 27.74 0.56
CA THR A 162 -19.77 28.59 -0.64
C THR A 162 -18.98 27.90 -1.74
N TYR A 163 -18.09 26.95 -1.38
CA TYR A 163 -17.26 26.21 -2.33
C TYR A 163 -17.84 24.84 -2.68
N LYS A 164 -19.04 24.49 -2.22
CA LYS A 164 -19.64 23.15 -2.41
C LYS A 164 -19.72 22.76 -3.89
N ASP A 165 -20.27 23.64 -4.73
CA ASP A 165 -20.42 23.34 -6.17
C ASP A 165 -19.08 23.26 -6.90
N HIS A 166 -18.12 24.11 -6.52
CA HIS A 166 -16.75 24.05 -7.03
C HIS A 166 -16.05 22.75 -6.62
N SER A 167 -16.24 22.33 -5.38
CA SER A 167 -15.65 21.09 -4.83
C SER A 167 -16.18 19.88 -5.57
N ASN A 168 -17.49 19.80 -5.82
CA ASN A 168 -18.09 18.72 -6.60
C ASN A 168 -17.51 18.65 -8.03
N ARG A 169 -17.36 19.79 -8.72
CA ARG A 169 -16.75 19.83 -10.06
C ARG A 169 -15.31 19.34 -10.07
N VAL A 170 -14.52 19.67 -9.04
CA VAL A 170 -13.15 19.17 -8.91
C VAL A 170 -13.14 17.66 -8.66
N VAL A 171 -14.00 17.17 -7.77
CA VAL A 171 -14.13 15.74 -7.47
C VAL A 171 -14.52 14.95 -8.72
N ASP A 172 -15.50 15.43 -9.48
CA ASP A 172 -15.92 14.84 -10.76
C ASP A 172 -14.76 14.80 -11.75
N HIS A 173 -13.97 15.87 -11.83
CA HIS A 173 -12.80 15.94 -12.70
C HIS A 173 -11.68 14.97 -12.30
N CYS A 174 -11.50 14.70 -11.01
CA CYS A 174 -10.50 13.75 -10.52
C CYS A 174 -10.88 12.28 -10.68
N ALA A 175 -12.13 11.98 -11.04
CA ALA A 175 -12.64 10.62 -11.26
C ALA A 175 -12.28 9.64 -10.13
N GLY A 176 -12.34 10.11 -8.88
CA GLY A 176 -12.06 9.29 -7.69
C GLY A 176 -10.60 8.85 -7.52
N LEU A 177 -9.63 9.41 -8.27
CA LEU A 177 -8.20 9.14 -8.08
C LEU A 177 -7.68 9.89 -6.84
N PRO A 178 -7.26 9.18 -5.76
CA PRO A 178 -6.79 9.80 -4.52
C PRO A 178 -5.68 10.83 -4.75
N LEU A 179 -4.64 10.49 -5.52
CA LEU A 179 -3.53 11.41 -5.75
C LEU A 179 -3.97 12.71 -6.43
N ALA A 180 -4.89 12.65 -7.39
CA ALA A 180 -5.39 13.84 -8.08
C ALA A 180 -6.16 14.75 -7.12
N LEU A 181 -7.05 14.16 -6.31
CA LEU A 181 -7.82 14.89 -5.29
C LEU A 181 -6.91 15.58 -4.27
N LYS A 182 -5.88 14.88 -3.79
CA LYS A 182 -4.91 15.43 -2.83
C LYS A 182 -4.13 16.60 -3.40
N VAL A 183 -3.62 16.46 -4.64
CA VAL A 183 -2.84 17.49 -5.31
C VAL A 183 -3.69 18.74 -5.55
N LEU A 184 -4.91 18.58 -6.10
CA LEU A 184 -5.78 19.72 -6.35
C LEU A 184 -6.29 20.36 -5.06
N GLY A 185 -6.71 19.58 -4.07
CA GLY A 185 -7.13 20.09 -2.77
C GLY A 185 -6.03 20.91 -2.10
N SER A 186 -4.82 20.36 -2.01
CA SER A 186 -3.68 21.06 -1.39
C SER A 186 -3.28 22.31 -2.17
N SER A 187 -3.39 22.31 -3.50
CA SER A 187 -3.10 23.48 -4.34
C SER A 187 -4.11 24.62 -4.16
N LEU A 188 -5.35 24.30 -3.79
CA LEU A 188 -6.42 25.27 -3.55
C LEU A 188 -6.50 25.72 -2.09
N SER A 189 -5.82 25.02 -1.18
CA SER A 189 -5.79 25.38 0.23
C SER A 189 -5.24 26.79 0.46
N GLY A 190 -5.95 27.59 1.25
CA GLY A 190 -5.57 28.95 1.60
C GLY A 190 -5.68 29.98 0.48
N LYS A 191 -6.23 29.62 -0.69
CA LYS A 191 -6.48 30.57 -1.78
C LYS A 191 -7.89 31.17 -1.64
N SER A 192 -7.94 32.50 -1.67
CA SER A 192 -9.15 33.33 -1.58
C SER A 192 -9.75 33.57 -2.95
#